data_AF-A0A3B8WMM6-F1
#
_entry.id   AF-A0A3B8WMM6-F1
#
_cell.length_a   1.000
_cell.length_b   1.000
_cell.length_c   1.000
_cell.angle_alpha   90.00
_cell.angle_beta   90.00
_cell.angle_gamma   90.00
#
_symmetry.space_group_name_H-M   'P 1'
#
loop_
_entity.id
_entity.type
_entity.pdbx_description
1 polymer ?
#
loop_
_entity_poly.entity_id
_entity_poly.type
_entity_poly.pdbx_seq_one_letter_code
_entity_poly.pdbx_strand_id
1 'polypeptide(L)'
;EPTNHLDVPAIAWLEEALSQFRGAMLFVSHDRAFIRRMATRVVELDRGQLVSFAASYDRYLELKEKALEEEERQNALFDKRLKQEEAW
;
A
#
# COMPACT_ATOMS: atom_id res chain seq x y z
N GLU A 1 -11.50 12.61 6.14
CA GLU A 1 -12.10 11.59 5.26
C GLU A 1 -13.22 12.20 4.45
N PRO A 2 -13.11 12.29 3.12
CA PRO A 2 -14.18 12.80 2.27
C PRO A 2 -15.26 11.75 1.90
N THR A 3 -15.09 10.49 2.29
CA THR A 3 -15.94 9.35 1.86
C THR A 3 -17.14 9.06 2.77
N ASN A 4 -17.30 9.75 3.89
CA ASN A 4 -18.31 9.35 4.91
C ASN A 4 -19.76 9.76 4.56
N HIS A 5 -19.99 10.49 3.46
CA HIS A 5 -21.31 11.03 3.08
C HIS A 5 -21.63 11.01 1.58
N LEU A 6 -20.99 10.14 0.77
CA LEU A 6 -21.26 10.08 -0.68
C LEU A 6 -22.07 8.83 -1.03
N ASP A 7 -23.31 9.05 -1.49
CA ASP A 7 -24.16 8.01 -2.08
C ASP A 7 -23.41 7.33 -3.25
N VAL A 8 -23.62 6.01 -3.44
CA VAL A 8 -23.03 5.19 -4.53
C VAL A 8 -22.97 5.90 -5.91
N PRO A 9 -24.01 6.62 -6.39
CA PRO A 9 -23.93 7.39 -7.63
C PRO A 9 -22.90 8.53 -7.62
N ALA A 10 -22.63 9.15 -6.47
CA ALA A 10 -21.66 10.23 -6.34
C ALA A 10 -20.21 9.71 -6.40
N ILE A 11 -19.95 8.46 -5.98
CA ILE A 11 -18.65 7.80 -6.17
C ILE A 11 -18.40 7.53 -7.66
N ALA A 12 -19.41 7.05 -8.38
CA ALA A 12 -19.29 6.80 -9.82
C ALA A 12 -19.03 8.10 -10.61
N TRP A 13 -19.76 9.17 -10.27
CA TRP A 13 -19.50 10.50 -10.85
C TRP A 13 -18.10 11.03 -10.51
N LEU A 14 -17.65 10.85 -9.26
CA LEU A 14 -16.31 11.24 -8.85
C LEU A 14 -15.24 10.47 -9.64
N GLU A 15 -15.40 9.16 -9.81
CA GLU A 15 -14.48 8.33 -10.62
C GLU A 15 -14.40 8.80 -12.07
N GLU A 16 -15.54 9.13 -12.69
CA GLU A 16 -15.58 9.63 -14.06
C GLU A 16 -14.90 11.00 -14.19
N ALA A 17 -15.19 11.93 -13.26
CA ALA A 17 -14.55 13.25 -13.20
C ALA A 17 -13.04 13.16 -12.95
N LEU A 18 -12.61 12.25 -12.08
CA LEU A 18 -11.20 12.02 -11.77
C LEU A 18 -10.45 11.35 -12.93
N SER A 19 -11.10 10.46 -13.68
CA SER A 19 -10.50 9.84 -14.87
C SER A 19 -10.14 10.87 -15.96
N GLN A 20 -10.90 11.98 -16.03
CA GLN A 20 -10.68 13.07 -16.98
C GLN A 20 -9.71 14.15 -16.44
N PHE A 21 -9.36 14.09 -15.15
CA PHE A 21 -8.47 15.05 -14.52
C PHE A 21 -7.02 14.83 -14.98
N ARG A 22 -6.45 15.82 -15.69
CA ARG A 22 -5.08 15.75 -16.23
C ARG A 22 -3.99 16.17 -15.24
N GLY A 23 -4.29 16.23 -13.94
CA GLY A 23 -3.35 16.62 -12.88
C GLY A 23 -2.94 15.45 -11.99
N ALA A 24 -2.04 15.72 -11.04
CA ALA A 24 -1.73 14.78 -9.98
C ALA A 24 -2.72 14.93 -8.83
N MET A 25 -3.22 13.81 -8.32
CA MET A 25 -4.10 13.79 -7.15
C MET A 25 -3.48 12.93 -6.05
N LEU A 26 -3.50 13.45 -4.82
CA LEU A 26 -3.21 12.70 -3.62
C LEU A 26 -4.50 12.57 -2.81
N PHE A 27 -4.86 11.34 -2.47
CA PHE A 27 -6.04 11.06 -1.66
C PHE A 27 -5.69 10.05 -0.56
N VAL A 28 -6.44 10.12 0.54
CA VAL A 28 -6.40 9.16 1.64
C VAL A 28 -7.81 8.66 1.85
N SER A 29 -7.99 7.35 1.78
CA SER A 29 -9.28 6.68 1.93
C SER A 29 -9.12 5.38 2.70
N HIS A 30 -10.18 4.94 3.34
CA HIS A 30 -10.29 3.59 3.92
C HIS A 30 -11.07 2.63 3.00
N ASP A 31 -11.70 3.13 1.93
CA ASP A 31 -12.40 2.31 0.93
C ASP A 31 -11.40 1.67 -0.03
N ARG A 32 -11.20 0.36 0.14
CA ARG A 32 -10.29 -0.45 -0.69
C ARG A 32 -10.72 -0.49 -2.15
N ALA A 33 -12.02 -0.46 -2.45
CA ALA A 33 -12.51 -0.54 -3.82
C ALA A 33 -12.20 0.75 -4.59
N PHE A 34 -12.38 1.91 -3.94
CA PHE A 34 -11.98 3.21 -4.48
C PHE A 34 -10.46 3.29 -4.71
N ILE A 35 -9.66 2.90 -3.72
CA ILE A 35 -8.19 2.89 -3.84
C ILE A 35 -7.76 1.99 -5.00
N ARG A 36 -8.34 0.78 -5.09
CA ARG A 36 -8.01 -0.17 -6.16
C ARG A 36 -8.31 0.37 -7.56
N ARG A 37 -9.38 1.13 -7.72
CA ARG A 37 -9.77 1.71 -9.02
C ARG A 37 -8.94 2.94 -9.41
N MET A 38 -8.62 3.81 -8.45
CA MET A 38 -8.01 5.12 -8.72
C MET A 38 -6.50 5.19 -8.50
N ALA A 39 -5.93 4.37 -7.63
CA ALA A 39 -4.52 4.48 -7.26
C ALA A 39 -3.60 3.94 -8.36
N THR A 40 -2.76 4.83 -8.89
CA THR A 40 -1.64 4.51 -9.80
C THR A 40 -0.30 4.40 -9.08
N ARG A 41 -0.24 4.92 -7.84
CA ARG A 41 0.91 4.87 -6.94
C ARG A 41 0.39 4.80 -5.51
N VAL A 42 0.95 3.90 -4.70
CA VAL A 42 0.65 3.78 -3.27
C VAL A 42 1.83 4.32 -2.47
N VAL A 43 1.54 5.16 -1.48
CA VAL A 43 2.54 5.59 -0.50
C VAL A 43 2.10 5.03 0.85
N GLU A 44 2.90 4.13 1.40
CA GLU A 44 2.70 3.55 2.71
C GLU A 44 3.49 4.33 3.75
N LEU A 45 2.86 4.61 4.88
CA LEU A 45 3.52 5.11 6.08
C LEU A 45 3.51 3.97 7.11
N ASP A 46 4.68 3.37 7.35
CA ASP A 46 4.85 2.34 8.39
C ASP A 46 5.98 2.73 9.33
N ARG A 47 5.73 2.67 10.65
CA ARG A 47 6.73 2.98 11.70
C ARG A 47 7.49 4.31 11.50
N GLY A 48 6.83 5.32 10.94
CA GLY A 48 7.42 6.63 10.64
C GLY A 48 8.27 6.69 9.36
N GLN A 49 8.33 5.59 8.60
CA GLN A 49 8.98 5.52 7.29
C GLN A 49 7.93 5.59 6.18
N LEU A 50 8.23 6.39 5.16
CA LEU A 50 7.41 6.48 3.95
C LEU A 50 8.03 5.62 2.86
N VAL A 51 7.27 4.63 2.37
CA VAL A 51 7.67 3.77 1.25
C VAL A 51 6.72 4.04 0.09
N SER A 52 7.28 4.36 -1.08
CA SER A 52 6.49 4.62 -2.28
C SER A 52 6.55 3.44 -3.24
N PHE A 53 5.38 2.95 -3.63
CA PHE A 53 5.17 1.89 -4.60
C PHE A 53 4.52 2.48 -5.85
N ALA A 54 5.29 2.65 -6.92
CA ALA A 54 4.79 3.12 -8.23
C ALA A 54 4.04 2.00 -8.96
N ALA A 55 2.95 1.52 -8.36
CA ALA A 55 2.14 0.43 -8.86
C ALA A 55 0.67 0.61 -8.48
N SER A 56 -0.21 -0.13 -9.16
CA SER A 56 -1.61 -0.27 -8.75
C SER A 56 -1.73 -0.90 -7.37
N TYR A 57 -2.89 -0.75 -6.74
CA TYR A 57 -3.13 -1.28 -5.40
C TYR A 57 -2.90 -2.80 -5.29
N ASP A 58 -3.34 -3.57 -6.29
CA ASP A 58 -3.16 -5.03 -6.29
C ASP A 58 -1.68 -5.43 -6.35
N ARG A 59 -0.93 -4.75 -7.22
CA ARG A 59 0.51 -5.00 -7.33
C ARG A 59 1.24 -4.54 -6.07
N TYR A 60 0.80 -3.47 -5.44
CA TYR A 60 1.31 -3.05 -4.14
C TYR A 60 1.14 -4.14 -3.08
N LEU A 61 -0.03 -4.81 -3.00
CA LEU A 61 -0.24 -5.91 -2.06
C LEU A 61 0.73 -7.06 -2.28
N GLU A 62 0.94 -7.48 -3.53
CA GLU A 62 1.91 -8.52 -3.88
C GLU A 62 3.35 -8.13 -3.53
N LEU A 63 3.73 -6.88 -3.78
CA LEU A 63 5.07 -6.36 -3.45
C LEU A 63 5.27 -6.30 -1.94
N LYS A 64 4.24 -5.91 -1.20
CA LYS A 64 4.26 -5.84 0.26
C LYS A 64 4.39 -7.24 0.87
N GLU A 65 3.63 -8.21 0.39
CA GLU A 65 3.72 -9.60 0.85
C GLU A 65 5.14 -10.16 0.65
N LYS A 66 5.72 -9.97 -0.54
CA LYS A 66 7.10 -10.37 -0.82
C LYS A 66 8.13 -9.69 0.07
N ALA A 67 7.92 -8.41 0.40
CA ALA A 67 8.81 -7.67 1.29
C ALA A 67 8.77 -8.24 2.72
N LEU A 68 7.58 -8.57 3.21
CA LEU A 68 7.39 -9.20 4.52
C LEU A 68 8.01 -10.60 4.57
N GLU A 69 7.79 -11.43 3.54
CA GLU A 69 8.40 -12.77 3.45
C GLU A 69 9.93 -12.72 3.48
N GLU A 70 10.52 -11.74 2.77
CA GLU A 70 11.97 -11.58 2.75
C GLU A 70 12.49 -11.09 4.10
N GLU A 71 11.79 -10.16 4.76
CA GLU A 71 12.12 -9.72 6.12
C GLU A 71 12.10 -10.90 7.12
N GLU A 72 11.05 -11.73 7.08
CA GLU A 72 10.94 -12.92 7.92
C GLU A 72 12.07 -13.92 7.66
N ARG A 73 12.42 -14.15 6.39
CA ARG A 73 13.53 -15.03 6.02
C ARG A 73 14.86 -14.51 6.56
N GLN A 74 15.12 -13.21 6.44
CA GLN A 74 16.35 -12.61 6.95
C GLN A 74 16.43 -12.68 8.48
N ASN A 75 15.33 -12.42 9.18
CA ASN A 75 15.26 -12.55 10.64
C ASN A 75 15.52 -13.99 11.08
N ALA A 76 14.92 -14.98 10.42
CA ALA A 76 15.14 -16.39 10.73
C ALA A 76 16.61 -16.83 10.48
N LEU A 77 17.26 -16.30 9.45
CA LEU A 77 18.68 -16.54 9.19
C LEU A 77 19.59 -15.86 10.22
N PHE A 78 19.23 -14.66 10.67
CA PHE A 78 19.94 -13.95 11.73
C PHE A 78 19.85 -14.72 13.06
N ASP A 79 18.66 -15.14 13.47
CA ASP A 79 18.44 -15.93 14.68
C ASP A 79 19.22 -17.26 14.67
N LYS A 80 19.29 -17.92 13.50
CA LYS A 80 20.09 -19.15 13.34
C LYS A 80 21.59 -18.89 13.52
N ARG A 81 22.10 -17.78 12.97
CA ARG A 81 23.52 -17.40 13.13
C ARG A 81 23.84 -17.05 14.57
N LEU A 82 22.99 -16.27 15.23
CA LEU A 82 23.17 -15.88 16.64
C LEU A 82 23.28 -17.10 17.56
N LYS A 83 22.41 -18.10 17.39
CA LYS A 83 22.45 -19.36 18.16
C LYS A 83 23.72 -20.18 17.92
N GLN A 84 24.34 -20.08 16.75
CA GLN A 84 25.60 -20.76 16.46
C GLN A 84 26.79 -20.07 17.13
N GLU A 85 26.76 -18.74 17.25
CA GLU A 85 27.80 -17.96 17.92
C GLU A 85 27.74 -18.07 19.44
N GLU A 86 26.54 -18.14 20.04
CA GLU A 86 26.35 -18.31 21.50
C GLU A 86 26.68 -19.74 22.01
N ALA A 87 26.89 -20.70 21.10
CA ALA A 87 27.21 -22.08 21.43
C ALA A 87 28.73 -22.37 21.56
N TRP A 88 29.57 -21.35 21.39
CA TRP A 88 31.03 -21.39 21.60
C TRP A 88 31.43 -20.71 22.90
#